data_AF-A0A7V8SXL9-F1
#
_entry.id   AF-A0A7V8SXL9-F1
#
_cell.length_a   1.000
_cell.length_b   1.000
_cell.length_c   1.000
_cell.angle_alpha   90.00
_cell.angle_beta   90.00
_cell.angle_gamma   90.00
#
_symmetry.space_group_name_H-M   'P 1'
#
loop_
_entity.id
_entity.type
_entity.pdbx_description
1 polymer ?
#
loop_
_entity_poly.entity_id
_entity_poly.type
_entity_poly.pdbx_seq_one_letter_code
_entity_poly.pdbx_strand_id
1 'polypeptide(L)'
;MRKERKKRSVSAAALICMTAAVCCLAIPTVALSGQNRLGRTAPKTNVDGLTEAKTAFDTACASCHGLDARGGERGPDLVSRPEVMRKTDAELRKILTDGKTAAGMPSFSSYAPAKLSALVAYLRSLQGGSKMPPLPGDPARGKALFFGKAKCAECHMIGGQGGFFGQDLTSYATR
;
A
#
# COMPACT_ATOMS: atom_id res chain seq x y z
N MET A 1 7.21 26.05 -63.10
CA MET A 1 6.38 25.81 -64.30
C MET A 1 6.68 24.41 -64.84
N ARG A 2 5.62 23.62 -65.17
CA ARG A 2 5.56 22.52 -66.17
C ARG A 2 6.54 21.33 -65.98
N LYS A 3 6.19 20.04 -66.03
CA LYS A 3 4.98 19.29 -66.42
C LYS A 3 5.27 17.79 -66.08
N GLU A 4 4.36 17.09 -65.40
CA GLU A 4 3.67 15.84 -65.84
C GLU A 4 4.04 14.55 -65.08
N ARG A 5 2.98 13.76 -64.86
CA ARG A 5 2.91 12.45 -64.20
C ARG A 5 2.86 11.33 -65.25
N LYS A 6 3.41 10.14 -64.97
CA LYS A 6 2.95 8.84 -65.55
C LYS A 6 3.43 7.67 -64.65
N LYS A 7 2.59 7.13 -63.75
CA LYS A 7 1.69 5.94 -63.84
C LYS A 7 2.36 4.55 -63.69
N ARG A 8 2.19 3.99 -62.47
CA ARG A 8 1.87 2.61 -61.98
C ARG A 8 1.98 1.35 -62.88
N SER A 9 2.49 0.25 -62.30
CA SER A 9 1.97 -1.14 -62.31
C SER A 9 2.72 -1.96 -61.21
N VAL A 10 2.12 -2.37 -60.09
CA VAL A 10 1.33 -3.59 -59.71
C VAL A 10 2.09 -4.95 -59.74
N SER A 11 2.38 -5.44 -58.53
CA SER A 11 2.40 -6.80 -57.94
C SER A 11 2.92 -8.05 -58.68
N ALA A 12 3.73 -8.86 -57.97
CA ALA A 12 3.33 -10.16 -57.37
C ALA A 12 4.54 -11.09 -57.14
N ALA A 13 4.33 -12.12 -56.30
CA ALA A 13 5.14 -13.33 -56.11
C ALA A 13 6.07 -13.36 -54.88
N ALA A 14 5.42 -13.57 -53.74
CA ALA A 14 5.93 -14.41 -52.65
C ALA A 14 6.11 -15.88 -53.13
N LEU A 15 6.82 -16.68 -52.31
CA LEU A 15 7.07 -18.13 -52.38
C LEU A 15 8.32 -18.59 -53.16
N ILE A 16 9.45 -18.78 -52.46
CA ILE A 16 10.28 -19.99 -52.62
C ILE A 16 10.74 -20.46 -51.23
N CYS A 17 10.32 -21.68 -50.92
CA CYS A 17 10.58 -22.49 -49.73
C CYS A 17 11.88 -23.30 -49.88
N MET A 18 12.48 -23.67 -48.74
CA MET A 18 13.34 -24.85 -48.49
C MET A 18 14.68 -25.00 -49.23
N THR A 19 15.81 -25.01 -48.49
CA THR A 19 16.65 -26.20 -48.21
C THR A 19 18.00 -25.76 -47.62
N ALA A 20 18.12 -25.66 -46.30
CA ALA A 20 19.41 -25.65 -45.61
C ALA A 20 19.26 -26.27 -44.22
N ALA A 21 18.96 -27.57 -44.21
CA ALA A 21 19.00 -28.40 -43.03
C ALA A 21 20.23 -29.30 -43.09
N VAL A 22 20.81 -29.54 -41.91
CA VAL A 22 21.76 -30.62 -41.59
C VAL A 22 23.23 -30.32 -41.87
N CYS A 23 23.90 -29.62 -40.95
CA CYS A 23 25.29 -29.92 -40.61
C CYS A 23 25.63 -29.45 -39.18
N CYS A 24 26.25 -30.35 -38.40
CA CYS A 24 26.89 -30.13 -37.10
C CYS A 24 26.00 -30.07 -35.85
N LEU A 25 25.43 -31.24 -35.52
CA LEU A 25 25.19 -31.67 -34.15
C LEU A 25 26.52 -31.73 -33.36
N ALA A 26 26.68 -30.87 -32.36
CA ALA A 26 27.55 -31.08 -31.20
C ALA A 26 27.23 -30.05 -30.11
N ILE A 27 26.13 -30.25 -29.37
CA ILE A 27 25.86 -29.50 -28.14
C ILE A 27 26.35 -30.39 -26.98
N PRO A 28 27.41 -30.01 -26.24
CA PRO A 28 27.78 -30.76 -25.04
C PRO A 28 26.66 -30.60 -24.03
N THR A 29 26.05 -31.71 -23.63
CA THR A 29 25.09 -31.78 -22.53
C THR A 29 25.81 -31.44 -21.23
N VAL A 30 25.85 -30.16 -20.88
CA VAL A 30 26.17 -29.74 -19.52
C VAL A 30 25.03 -30.27 -18.64
N ALA A 31 25.35 -31.26 -17.82
CA ALA A 31 24.45 -31.78 -16.81
C ALA A 31 24.01 -30.63 -15.90
N LEU A 32 22.74 -30.22 -16.03
CA LEU A 32 22.08 -29.31 -15.12
C LEU A 32 21.73 -30.07 -13.82
N SER A 33 22.75 -30.49 -13.08
CA SER A 33 22.58 -30.97 -11.72
C SER A 33 22.47 -29.78 -10.78
N GLY A 34 21.27 -29.54 -10.24
CA GLY A 34 21.15 -28.80 -8.97
C GLY A 34 20.11 -27.68 -8.87
N GLN A 35 18.95 -27.77 -9.52
CA GLN A 35 17.77 -27.00 -9.09
C GLN A 35 16.68 -27.95 -8.60
N ASN A 36 16.92 -28.57 -7.44
CA ASN A 36 15.82 -29.14 -6.67
C ASN A 36 15.98 -28.80 -5.19
N ARG A 37 15.75 -27.51 -4.88
CA ARG A 37 15.25 -27.10 -3.57
C ARG A 37 13.81 -26.63 -3.75
N LEU A 38 12.92 -27.60 -3.80
CA LEU A 38 11.51 -27.41 -3.49
C LEU A 38 11.40 -26.61 -2.18
N GLY A 39 10.75 -25.45 -2.25
CA GLY A 39 9.95 -24.94 -1.14
C GLY A 39 10.66 -24.51 0.13
N ARG A 40 11.78 -23.78 0.06
CA ARG A 40 12.19 -22.92 1.18
C ARG A 40 11.75 -21.50 0.89
N THR A 41 10.50 -21.18 1.22
CA THR A 41 10.06 -19.79 1.35
C THR A 41 11.05 -19.11 2.29
N ALA A 42 11.77 -18.10 1.78
CA ALA A 42 12.53 -17.22 2.64
C ALA A 42 11.57 -16.69 3.74
N PRO A 43 12.02 -16.53 4.99
CA PRO A 43 11.18 -15.96 6.03
C PRO A 43 10.69 -14.60 5.52
N LYS A 44 9.37 -14.45 5.35
CA LYS A 44 8.77 -13.15 5.05
C LYS A 44 9.28 -12.18 6.10
N THR A 45 9.94 -11.13 5.66
CA THR A 45 10.55 -10.17 6.58
C THR A 45 9.44 -9.43 7.32
N ASN A 46 9.72 -8.89 8.51
CA ASN A 46 8.70 -8.17 9.30
C ASN A 46 8.00 -7.03 8.52
N VAL A 47 8.66 -6.47 7.50
CA VAL A 47 8.09 -5.42 6.63
C VAL A 47 7.02 -5.94 5.67
N ASP A 48 7.16 -7.17 5.16
CA ASP A 48 6.15 -7.79 4.29
C ASP A 48 4.86 -8.04 5.07
N GLY A 49 5.01 -8.53 6.30
CA GLY A 49 3.88 -8.75 7.23
C GLY A 49 3.18 -7.45 7.65
N LEU A 50 3.93 -6.36 7.87
CA LEU A 50 3.35 -5.05 8.15
C LEU A 50 2.64 -4.45 6.95
N THR A 51 3.13 -4.68 5.73
CA THR A 51 2.48 -4.22 4.50
C THR A 51 1.15 -4.93 4.29
N GLU A 52 1.12 -6.25 4.43
CA GLU A 52 -0.12 -7.05 4.36
C GLU A 52 -1.12 -6.63 5.45
N ALA A 53 -0.64 -6.38 6.68
CA ALA A 53 -1.47 -5.89 7.77
C ALA A 53 -2.02 -4.49 7.53
N LYS A 54 -1.22 -3.58 6.94
CA LYS A 54 -1.69 -2.25 6.53
C LYS A 54 -2.83 -2.36 5.53
N THR A 55 -2.69 -3.19 4.49
CA THR A 55 -3.76 -3.37 3.50
C THR A 55 -5.03 -3.93 4.15
N ALA A 56 -4.90 -4.86 5.09
CA ALA A 56 -6.04 -5.38 5.85
C ALA A 56 -6.69 -4.27 6.72
N PHE A 57 -5.89 -3.40 7.32
CA PHE A 57 -6.39 -2.26 8.10
C PHE A 57 -7.11 -1.24 7.21
N ASP A 58 -6.53 -0.85 6.09
CA ASP A 58 -7.11 0.11 5.14
C ASP A 58 -8.48 -0.36 4.63
N THR A 59 -8.64 -1.67 4.41
CA THR A 59 -9.87 -2.25 3.85
C THR A 59 -10.95 -2.54 4.89
N ALA A 60 -10.58 -2.88 6.13
CA ALA A 60 -11.53 -3.34 7.13
C ALA A 60 -11.73 -2.37 8.31
N CYS A 61 -10.77 -1.49 8.60
CA CYS A 61 -10.74 -0.68 9.83
C CYS A 61 -10.77 0.82 9.55
N ALA A 62 -10.09 1.27 8.49
CA ALA A 62 -9.87 2.70 8.23
C ALA A 62 -11.14 3.50 7.95
N SER A 63 -12.22 2.85 7.48
CA SER A 63 -13.49 3.52 7.25
C SER A 63 -14.08 4.11 8.54
N CYS A 64 -13.83 3.48 9.70
CA CYS A 64 -14.28 3.99 10.99
C CYS A 64 -13.14 4.64 11.79
N HIS A 65 -11.94 4.06 11.75
CA HIS A 65 -10.80 4.49 12.56
C HIS A 65 -9.82 5.42 11.84
N GLY A 66 -10.12 5.85 10.61
CA GLY A 66 -9.22 6.68 9.79
C GLY A 66 -8.08 5.86 9.15
N LEU A 67 -7.57 6.32 8.00
CA LEU A 67 -6.46 5.66 7.27
C LEU A 67 -5.15 5.65 8.06
N ASP A 68 -5.01 6.57 9.00
CA ASP A 68 -3.88 6.72 9.91
C ASP A 68 -4.18 6.19 11.32
N ALA A 69 -5.32 5.52 11.49
CA ALA A 69 -5.81 4.98 12.77
C ALA A 69 -6.08 6.04 13.86
N ARG A 70 -6.15 7.34 13.53
CA ARG A 70 -6.41 8.43 14.47
C ARG A 70 -7.89 8.71 14.73
N GLY A 71 -8.77 7.89 14.17
CA GLY A 71 -10.20 7.94 14.41
C GLY A 71 -10.94 8.91 13.48
N GLY A 72 -12.16 9.25 13.88
CA GLY A 72 -13.06 10.17 13.22
C GLY A 72 -14.46 10.06 13.82
N GLU A 73 -15.47 10.57 13.14
CA GLU A 73 -16.86 10.55 13.62
C GLU A 73 -17.41 9.14 13.89
N ARG A 74 -16.88 8.13 13.17
CA ARG A 74 -17.38 6.74 13.22
C ARG A 74 -16.63 5.84 14.19
N GLY A 75 -15.43 6.20 14.61
CA GLY A 75 -14.58 5.31 15.39
C GLY A 75 -13.52 6.08 16.17
N PRO A 76 -13.17 5.60 17.38
CA PRO A 76 -12.20 6.28 18.23
C PRO A 76 -10.80 6.24 17.62
N ASP A 77 -9.99 7.21 18.02
CA ASP A 77 -8.54 7.19 17.86
C ASP A 77 -7.96 5.90 18.48
N LEU A 78 -7.20 5.14 17.69
CA LEU A 78 -6.50 3.94 18.13
C LEU A 78 -5.03 4.20 18.45
N VAL A 79 -4.46 5.30 17.97
CA VAL A 79 -3.04 5.65 18.06
C VAL A 79 -2.71 6.42 19.33
N SER A 80 -3.53 7.40 19.72
CA SER A 80 -3.20 8.30 20.83
C SER A 80 -4.09 8.13 22.06
N ARG A 81 -5.22 7.43 21.92
CA ARG A 81 -6.22 7.30 22.99
C ARG A 81 -5.69 6.44 24.17
N PRO A 82 -5.64 6.98 25.41
CA PRO A 82 -5.07 6.26 26.57
C PRO A 82 -5.75 4.92 26.87
N GLU A 83 -7.07 4.79 26.65
CA GLU A 83 -7.79 3.54 26.90
C GLU A 83 -7.44 2.43 25.90
N VAL A 84 -7.00 2.78 24.70
CA VAL A 84 -6.54 1.82 23.68
C VAL A 84 -5.06 1.51 23.92
N MET A 85 -4.27 2.55 24.20
CA MET A 85 -2.83 2.46 24.39
C MET A 85 -2.43 1.53 25.54
N ARG A 86 -3.18 1.58 26.65
CA ARG A 86 -2.93 0.75 27.85
C ARG A 86 -3.29 -0.73 27.68
N LYS A 87 -3.99 -1.11 26.61
CA LYS A 87 -4.36 -2.51 26.37
C LYS A 87 -3.14 -3.31 25.97
N THR A 88 -3.07 -4.56 26.41
CA THR A 88 -2.12 -5.55 25.95
C THR A 88 -2.50 -6.07 24.56
N ASP A 89 -1.54 -6.67 23.86
CA ASP A 89 -1.80 -7.27 22.53
C ASP A 89 -2.84 -8.40 22.60
N ALA A 90 -2.88 -9.14 23.71
CA ALA A 90 -3.90 -10.16 23.94
C ALA A 90 -5.31 -9.56 24.06
N GLU A 91 -5.46 -8.48 24.83
CA GLU A 91 -6.73 -7.76 24.94
C GLU A 91 -7.16 -7.14 23.60
N LEU A 92 -6.22 -6.57 22.84
CA LEU A 92 -6.52 -6.02 21.52
C LEU A 92 -6.98 -7.11 20.54
N ARG A 93 -6.30 -8.28 20.52
CA ARG A 93 -6.76 -9.41 19.72
C ARG A 93 -8.12 -9.90 20.16
N LYS A 94 -8.40 -9.97 21.47
CA LYS A 94 -9.73 -10.34 21.98
C LYS A 94 -10.80 -9.37 21.49
N ILE A 95 -10.53 -8.07 21.51
CA ILE A 95 -11.44 -7.05 20.97
C ILE A 95 -11.65 -7.23 19.46
N LEU A 96 -10.62 -7.57 18.68
CA LEU A 96 -10.78 -7.85 17.26
C LEU A 96 -11.61 -9.12 17.04
N THR A 97 -11.35 -10.19 17.80
CA THR A 97 -12.08 -11.45 17.69
C THR A 97 -13.56 -11.26 18.04
N ASP A 98 -13.86 -10.60 19.17
CA ASP A 98 -15.24 -10.47 19.66
C ASP A 98 -15.99 -9.32 18.97
N GLY A 99 -15.26 -8.31 18.51
CA GLY A 99 -15.82 -7.02 18.13
C GLY A 99 -16.33 -6.23 19.35
N LYS A 100 -16.92 -5.06 19.06
CA LYS A 100 -17.78 -4.32 20.00
C LYS A 100 -19.11 -4.06 19.32
N THR A 101 -19.86 -5.13 19.09
CA THR A 101 -21.06 -5.12 18.25
C THR A 101 -22.13 -4.15 18.73
N ALA A 102 -22.33 -4.04 20.05
CA ALA A 102 -23.23 -3.04 20.65
C ALA A 102 -22.83 -1.58 20.35
N ALA A 103 -21.54 -1.33 20.06
CA ALA A 103 -21.01 -0.03 19.67
C ALA A 103 -20.72 0.06 18.15
N GLY A 104 -21.20 -0.90 17.35
CA GLY A 104 -21.07 -0.91 15.89
C GLY A 104 -19.73 -1.44 15.34
N MET A 105 -18.78 -1.85 16.18
CA MET A 105 -17.54 -2.49 15.70
C MET A 105 -17.79 -3.99 15.46
N PRO A 106 -17.65 -4.50 14.21
CA PRO A 106 -17.91 -5.90 13.91
C PRO A 106 -16.87 -6.84 14.54
N SER A 107 -17.23 -8.11 14.63
CA SER A 107 -16.31 -9.20 14.97
C SER A 107 -15.44 -9.57 13.77
N PHE A 108 -14.17 -9.89 14.03
CA PHE A 108 -13.21 -10.40 13.05
C PHE A 108 -12.77 -11.84 13.37
N SER A 109 -13.62 -12.60 14.06
CA SER A 109 -13.39 -14.02 14.41
C SER A 109 -13.11 -14.93 13.21
N SER A 110 -13.55 -14.54 12.01
CA SER A 110 -13.25 -15.25 10.76
C SER A 110 -11.81 -15.07 10.26
N TYR A 111 -11.06 -14.13 10.80
CA TYR A 111 -9.65 -13.92 10.44
C TYR A 111 -8.77 -14.96 11.14
N ALA A 112 -7.77 -15.46 10.40
CA ALA A 112 -6.77 -16.34 11.00
C ALA A 112 -6.04 -15.64 12.17
N PRO A 113 -5.66 -16.36 13.25
CA PRO A 113 -4.98 -15.76 14.41
C PRO A 113 -3.70 -14.98 14.06
N ALA A 114 -2.98 -15.42 13.03
CA ALA A 114 -1.82 -14.72 12.51
C ALA A 114 -2.17 -13.36 11.92
N LYS A 115 -3.30 -13.24 11.19
CA LYS A 115 -3.78 -11.98 10.62
C LYS A 115 -4.20 -11.00 11.71
N LEU A 116 -4.89 -11.47 12.76
CA LEU A 116 -5.24 -10.64 13.92
C LEU A 116 -3.99 -10.13 14.65
N SER A 117 -2.99 -10.99 14.83
CA SER A 117 -1.71 -10.60 15.44
C SER A 117 -0.95 -9.58 14.58
N ALA A 118 -0.98 -9.75 13.25
CA ALA A 118 -0.36 -8.79 12.32
C ALA A 118 -1.06 -7.42 12.34
N LEU A 119 -2.39 -7.38 12.43
CA LEU A 119 -3.14 -6.13 12.62
C LEU A 119 -2.79 -5.42 13.92
N VAL A 120 -2.63 -6.16 15.03
CA VAL A 120 -2.17 -5.59 16.30
C VAL A 120 -0.74 -5.07 16.18
N ALA A 121 0.17 -5.83 15.56
CA ALA A 121 1.54 -5.39 15.33
C ALA A 121 1.60 -4.11 14.47
N TYR A 122 0.75 -4.02 13.44
CA TYR A 122 0.60 -2.80 12.64
C TYR A 122 0.10 -1.63 13.49
N LEU A 123 -0.93 -1.81 14.31
CA LEU A 123 -1.39 -0.77 15.24
C LEU A 123 -0.27 -0.31 16.18
N ARG A 124 0.55 -1.23 16.71
CA ARG A 124 1.71 -0.88 17.55
C ARG A 124 2.75 -0.06 16.80
N SER A 125 2.98 -0.34 15.52
CA SER A 125 3.88 0.47 14.69
C SER A 125 3.39 1.92 14.59
N LEU A 126 2.08 2.15 14.55
CA LEU A 126 1.50 3.49 14.51
C LEU A 126 1.53 4.20 15.88
N GLN A 127 1.43 3.45 16.97
CA GLN A 127 1.39 3.94 18.36
C GLN A 127 2.76 4.38 18.93
N GLY A 128 3.80 4.51 18.10
CA GLY A 128 5.16 4.85 18.54
C GLY A 128 6.16 3.69 18.45
N GLY A 129 5.83 2.65 17.68
CA GLY A 129 6.84 1.71 17.18
C GLY A 129 7.75 2.44 16.19
N SER A 130 8.94 2.82 16.68
CA SER A 130 9.92 3.74 16.06
C SER A 130 9.46 5.21 16.06
N LYS A 131 10.19 6.06 16.80
CA LYS A 131 10.19 7.51 16.54
C LYS A 131 10.43 7.66 15.05
N MET A 132 9.45 8.17 14.30
CA MET A 132 9.69 8.43 12.89
C MET A 132 10.93 9.32 12.81
N PRO A 133 11.97 8.91 12.06
CA PRO A 133 13.06 9.83 11.79
C PRO A 133 12.45 11.10 11.18
N PRO A 134 13.03 12.29 11.42
CA PRO A 134 12.52 13.55 10.89
C PRO A 134 12.12 13.36 9.43
N LEU A 135 10.83 13.59 9.12
CA LEU A 135 10.36 13.44 7.76
C LEU A 135 11.15 14.42 6.89
N PRO A 136 11.81 13.96 5.81
CA PRO A 136 12.51 14.86 4.91
C PRO A 136 11.47 15.80 4.29
N GLY A 137 11.66 17.11 4.45
CA GLY A 137 10.69 18.08 3.96
C GLY A 137 11.07 19.52 4.27
N ASP A 138 10.48 20.44 3.51
CA ASP A 138 10.58 21.88 3.72
C ASP A 138 9.19 22.40 4.13
N PRO A 139 9.01 22.84 5.39
CA PRO A 139 7.72 23.34 5.88
C PRO A 139 7.19 24.54 5.09
N ALA A 140 8.06 25.42 4.58
CA ALA A 140 7.64 26.58 3.79
C ALA A 140 7.10 26.14 2.42
N ARG A 141 7.77 25.18 1.76
CA ARG A 141 7.25 24.57 0.52
C ARG A 141 5.95 23.80 0.77
N GLY A 142 5.84 23.10 1.89
CA GLY A 142 4.61 22.41 2.31
C GLY A 142 3.44 23.38 2.48
N LYS A 143 3.66 24.51 3.17
CA LYS A 143 2.67 25.58 3.33
C LYS A 143 2.23 26.15 1.98
N ALA A 144 3.17 26.42 1.07
CA ALA A 144 2.86 26.95 -0.26
C ALA A 144 2.04 25.97 -1.12
N LEU A 145 2.24 24.66 -0.96
CA LEU A 145 1.40 23.65 -1.60
C LEU A 145 -0.01 23.64 -0.99
N PHE A 146 -0.09 23.59 0.35
CA PHE A 146 -1.34 23.47 1.10
C PHE A 146 -2.34 24.59 0.75
N PHE A 147 -1.88 25.84 0.77
CA PHE A 147 -2.68 27.03 0.49
C PHE A 147 -2.64 27.47 -0.99
N GLY A 148 -1.93 26.72 -1.84
CA GLY A 148 -1.75 27.06 -3.25
C GLY A 148 -2.26 25.98 -4.18
N LYS A 149 -1.41 25.55 -5.10
CA LYS A 149 -1.78 24.67 -6.23
C LYS A 149 -2.30 23.28 -5.84
N ALA A 150 -1.99 22.79 -4.64
CA ALA A 150 -2.49 21.48 -4.19
C ALA A 150 -3.91 21.57 -3.59
N LYS A 151 -4.41 22.79 -3.32
CA LYS A 151 -5.79 23.06 -2.91
C LYS A 151 -6.23 22.31 -1.65
N CYS A 152 -5.29 21.86 -0.81
CA CYS A 152 -5.59 21.17 0.44
C CYS A 152 -6.45 22.04 1.36
N ALA A 153 -6.17 23.34 1.39
CA ALA A 153 -6.90 24.34 2.16
C ALA A 153 -8.34 24.59 1.67
N GLU A 154 -8.77 24.08 0.51
CA GLU A 154 -10.18 24.16 0.10
C GLU A 154 -11.07 23.28 0.98
N CYS A 155 -10.52 22.18 1.52
CA CYS A 155 -11.24 21.27 2.41
C CYS A 155 -10.71 21.28 3.83
N HIS A 156 -9.40 21.35 4.07
CA HIS A 156 -8.82 21.19 5.41
C HIS A 156 -8.36 22.51 6.03
N MET A 157 -8.35 22.57 7.37
CA MET A 157 -7.78 23.68 8.14
C MET A 157 -6.41 23.32 8.74
N ILE A 158 -5.53 24.32 8.90
CA ILE A 158 -4.34 24.27 9.76
C ILE A 158 -4.24 25.60 10.51
N GLY A 159 -4.17 25.55 11.84
CA GLY A 159 -4.06 26.71 12.71
C GLY A 159 -5.21 27.71 12.52
N GLY A 160 -6.43 27.22 12.25
CA GLY A 160 -7.59 28.07 11.96
C GLY A 160 -7.67 28.60 10.53
N GLN A 161 -6.76 28.24 9.62
CA GLN A 161 -6.74 28.71 8.23
C GLN A 161 -7.08 27.59 7.25
N GLY A 162 -8.05 27.83 6.35
CA GLY A 162 -8.50 26.87 5.33
C GLY A 162 -10.02 26.68 5.33
N GLY A 163 -10.49 25.59 4.73
CA GLY A 163 -11.91 25.21 4.65
C GLY A 163 -12.32 24.25 5.76
N PHE A 164 -13.61 24.23 6.12
CA PHE A 164 -14.16 23.44 7.23
C PHE A 164 -14.66 22.04 6.82
N PHE A 165 -14.67 21.71 5.53
CA PHE A 165 -15.28 20.47 5.04
C PHE A 165 -14.51 19.20 5.43
N GLY A 166 -13.20 19.30 5.64
CA GLY A 166 -12.32 18.22 6.05
C GLY A 166 -11.80 18.43 7.47
N GLN A 167 -11.19 17.38 8.01
CA GLN A 167 -10.61 17.42 9.36
C GLN A 167 -9.57 18.54 9.51
N ASP A 168 -9.51 19.15 10.69
CA ASP A 168 -8.42 20.06 11.06
C ASP A 168 -7.11 19.28 11.22
N LEU A 169 -6.06 19.72 10.52
CA LEU A 169 -4.74 19.09 10.48
C LEU A 169 -3.72 19.79 11.38
N THR A 170 -4.12 20.77 12.20
CA THR A 170 -3.22 21.54 13.10
C THR A 170 -2.34 20.65 13.97
N SER A 171 -2.92 19.58 14.51
CA SER A 171 -2.22 18.62 15.38
C SER A 171 -1.73 17.38 14.64
N TYR A 172 -1.96 17.29 13.33
CA TYR A 172 -1.58 16.13 12.55
C TYR A 172 -0.05 15.98 12.54
N ALA A 173 0.44 14.78 12.85
CA ALA A 173 1.88 14.45 12.91
C ALA A 173 2.72 15.29 13.90
N THR A 174 2.11 15.84 14.96
CA THR A 174 2.82 16.63 15.98
C THR A 174 3.61 15.83 17.02
N ARG A 175 3.69 14.48 16.90
CA ARG A 175 4.41 13.61 17.84
C ARG A 175 5.06 12.42 17.14
#